data_AF-A0AB74V3D9-F1
#
_entry.id   AF-A0AB74V3D9-F1
#
_cell.length_a   1.000
_cell.length_b   1.000
_cell.length_c   1.000
_cell.angle_alpha   90.00
_cell.angle_beta   90.00
_cell.angle_gamma   90.00
#
_symmetry.space_group_name_H-M   'P 1'
#
loop_
_entity.id
_entity.type
_entity.pdbx_description
1 polymer ?
#
loop_
_entity_poly.entity_id
_entity_poly.type
_entity_poly.pdbx_seq_one_letter_code
_entity_poly.pdbx_strand_id
1 'polypeptide(L)'
;MNTPPDIQPASIFRQPNQLWDDPAHHPTSLGCRKCPEYARCGGIHTGANVFDCSDLCHCTDKSKCDLVCRSRPTHFVQRVREVGGLDLHNVARTTPVVSPILPEVVSFIDHKYSRIEMFQSSVVALPLYRVIDLAKAKVHVHSRDELADRFHVSGDATIVLSGVDKDRFIERWWELPNREKILRDLHLLGVGLFTTPNYSVLTDVPRTDNLYAIKRIALTWAEASNAGLPTALHINARTERDYANWIDFIAKRQEVTTLAFEFATGCGQPERIDWHLNQLGHLATQIKRPLAIVVRGGTRRLNVLRQHFSRVTLLETESFSKTLRRQRAYISASGKLKWAKSPTPEGIPVDELLAHNAAIVRRFYEAHIDPAPKLRIPRLIARRAAYRDNQSIQPSLLGNLHVPGQARPVPTDRHGMISAAKT
;
A
#
# COMPACT_ATOMS: atom_id res chain seq x y z
N MET A 1 -7.49 -26.97 -41.94
CA MET A 1 -7.36 -25.64 -41.30
C MET A 1 -8.26 -25.68 -40.08
N ASN A 2 -7.69 -25.84 -38.88
CA ASN A 2 -8.47 -25.94 -37.65
C ASN A 2 -8.83 -24.52 -37.20
N THR A 3 -10.11 -24.20 -37.28
CA THR A 3 -10.70 -23.01 -36.66
C THR A 3 -10.30 -22.98 -35.18
N PRO A 4 -9.83 -21.84 -34.63
CA PRO A 4 -9.60 -21.75 -33.19
C PRO A 4 -10.93 -21.99 -32.46
N PRO A 5 -10.95 -22.73 -31.33
CA PRO A 5 -12.18 -22.92 -30.58
C PRO A 5 -12.77 -21.57 -30.16
N ASP A 6 -14.08 -21.49 -30.26
CA ASP A 6 -14.90 -20.34 -29.88
C ASP A 6 -14.60 -19.98 -28.43
N ILE A 7 -14.11 -18.75 -28.21
CA ILE A 7 -13.58 -18.30 -26.93
C ILE A 7 -14.77 -17.92 -26.05
N GLN A 8 -14.97 -18.65 -24.95
CA GLN A 8 -15.97 -18.27 -23.95
C GLN A 8 -15.73 -16.82 -23.48
N PRO A 9 -16.78 -16.01 -23.35
CA PRO A 9 -16.64 -14.68 -22.79
C PRO A 9 -16.07 -14.79 -21.37
N ALA A 10 -15.14 -13.89 -21.04
CA ALA A 10 -14.52 -13.81 -19.74
C ALA A 10 -15.56 -13.89 -18.61
N SER A 11 -15.30 -14.74 -17.63
CA SER A 11 -16.11 -14.80 -16.41
C SER A 11 -16.03 -13.46 -15.67
N ILE A 12 -17.17 -12.78 -15.54
CA ILE A 12 -17.29 -11.57 -14.72
C ILE A 12 -17.34 -12.02 -13.26
N PHE A 13 -16.27 -11.78 -12.51
CA PHE A 13 -16.20 -12.10 -11.09
C PHE A 13 -16.86 -10.99 -10.27
N ARG A 14 -18.10 -11.24 -9.82
CA ARG A 14 -18.90 -10.27 -9.04
C ARG A 14 -18.38 -10.03 -7.62
N GLN A 15 -17.50 -10.90 -7.12
CA GLN A 15 -16.89 -10.79 -5.79
C GLN A 15 -15.35 -10.82 -5.90
N PRO A 16 -14.69 -9.65 -5.92
CA PRO A 16 -13.23 -9.58 -6.10
C PRO A 16 -12.43 -10.41 -5.09
N ASN A 17 -12.92 -10.54 -3.85
CA ASN A 17 -12.25 -11.28 -2.79
C ASN A 17 -12.19 -12.79 -3.08
N GLN A 18 -13.07 -13.33 -3.94
CA GLN A 18 -12.98 -14.73 -4.37
C GLN A 18 -11.75 -15.02 -5.23
N LEU A 19 -11.10 -13.99 -5.79
CA LEU A 19 -9.88 -14.10 -6.58
C LEU A 19 -8.59 -13.95 -5.76
N TRP A 20 -8.72 -13.76 -4.44
CA TRP A 20 -7.57 -13.80 -3.54
C TRP A 20 -7.00 -15.21 -3.49
N ASP A 21 -5.67 -15.27 -3.51
CA ASP A 21 -4.96 -16.53 -3.33
C ASP A 21 -5.04 -16.94 -1.85
N ASP A 22 -5.56 -18.14 -1.63
CA ASP A 22 -5.76 -18.80 -0.34
C ASP A 22 -5.55 -20.32 -0.49
N PRO A 23 -4.29 -20.78 -0.52
CA PRO A 23 -3.97 -22.20 -0.64
C PRO A 23 -4.40 -23.05 0.57
N ALA A 24 -4.76 -22.42 1.70
CA ALA A 24 -5.25 -23.14 2.88
C ALA A 24 -6.70 -23.62 2.70
N HIS A 25 -7.52 -22.85 1.97
CA HIS A 25 -8.94 -23.15 1.76
C HIS A 25 -9.27 -23.65 0.35
N HIS A 26 -8.39 -23.40 -0.64
CA HIS A 26 -8.64 -23.75 -2.02
C HIS A 26 -7.50 -24.60 -2.60
N PRO A 27 -7.79 -25.78 -3.18
CA PRO A 27 -6.77 -26.55 -3.87
C PRO A 27 -6.30 -25.81 -5.12
N THR A 28 -5.08 -26.14 -5.58
CA THR A 28 -4.56 -25.59 -6.84
C THR A 28 -5.51 -25.90 -8.00
N SER A 29 -5.85 -24.87 -8.79
CA SER A 29 -6.63 -25.01 -10.01
C SER A 29 -6.04 -26.07 -10.96
N LEU A 30 -6.91 -26.88 -11.57
CA LEU A 30 -6.54 -28.09 -12.30
C LEU A 30 -5.59 -27.82 -13.48
N GLY A 31 -5.82 -26.74 -14.23
CA GLY A 31 -5.01 -26.34 -15.38
C GLY A 31 -3.62 -25.81 -15.01
N CYS A 32 -3.37 -25.48 -13.74
CA CYS A 32 -2.05 -24.99 -13.32
C CYS A 32 -0.98 -26.10 -13.26
N ARG A 33 -1.35 -27.36 -13.00
CA ARG A 33 -0.39 -28.44 -12.68
C ARG A 33 0.60 -28.77 -13.80
N LYS A 34 0.23 -28.51 -15.06
CA LYS A 34 1.08 -28.73 -16.24
C LYS A 34 1.60 -27.42 -16.84
N CYS A 35 1.36 -26.29 -16.19
CA CYS A 35 1.80 -24.99 -16.68
C CYS A 35 3.32 -24.87 -16.53
N PRO A 36 4.06 -24.44 -17.58
CA PRO A 36 5.51 -24.20 -17.49
C PRO A 36 5.90 -23.17 -16.42
N GLU A 37 4.99 -22.26 -16.07
CA GLU A 37 5.24 -21.23 -15.05
C GLU A 37 4.88 -21.68 -13.62
N TYR A 38 4.38 -22.91 -13.43
CA TYR A 38 3.87 -23.36 -12.13
C TYR A 38 4.90 -23.21 -11.01
N ALA A 39 6.15 -23.63 -11.26
CA ALA A 39 7.24 -23.49 -10.29
C ALA A 39 7.56 -22.02 -9.92
N ARG A 40 7.25 -21.08 -10.81
CA ARG A 40 7.47 -19.64 -10.59
C ARG A 40 6.28 -18.99 -9.90
N CYS A 41 5.05 -19.25 -10.36
CA CYS A 41 3.86 -18.53 -9.88
C CYS A 41 3.14 -19.22 -8.71
N GLY A 42 3.36 -20.52 -8.51
CA GLY A 42 2.72 -21.34 -7.48
C GLY A 42 1.35 -21.90 -7.87
N GLY A 43 0.82 -21.51 -9.03
CA GLY A 43 -0.56 -21.81 -9.44
C GLY A 43 -1.56 -20.77 -8.92
N ILE A 44 -2.85 -21.13 -8.99
CA ILE A 44 -3.97 -20.33 -8.50
C ILE A 44 -4.73 -21.14 -7.44
N HIS A 45 -5.04 -20.51 -6.31
CA HIS A 45 -5.81 -21.08 -5.19
C HIS A 45 -6.94 -20.14 -4.79
N THR A 46 -7.99 -20.08 -5.59
CA THR A 46 -9.06 -19.08 -5.44
C THR A 46 -10.41 -19.74 -5.24
N GLY A 47 -11.31 -19.06 -4.52
CA GLY A 47 -12.72 -19.48 -4.41
C GLY A 47 -13.52 -19.26 -5.70
N ALA A 48 -12.95 -18.54 -6.66
CA ALA A 48 -13.44 -18.49 -8.02
C ALA A 48 -13.14 -19.81 -8.75
N ASN A 49 -14.15 -20.39 -9.41
CA ASN A 49 -14.06 -21.65 -10.16
C ASN A 49 -13.24 -21.51 -11.46
N VAL A 50 -11.99 -21.06 -11.36
CA VAL A 50 -11.07 -20.91 -12.49
C VAL A 50 -10.29 -22.20 -12.72
N PHE A 51 -10.24 -22.64 -13.98
CA PHE A 51 -9.48 -23.81 -14.42
C PHE A 51 -7.98 -23.51 -14.42
N ASP A 52 -7.58 -22.34 -14.93
CA ASP A 52 -6.23 -21.78 -14.78
C ASP A 52 -6.23 -20.25 -14.98
N CYS A 53 -5.04 -19.63 -14.98
CA CYS A 53 -4.92 -18.18 -15.07
C CYS A 53 -5.34 -17.58 -16.42
N SER A 54 -5.56 -18.41 -17.44
CA SER A 54 -6.03 -17.98 -18.76
C SER A 54 -7.49 -17.57 -18.73
N ASP A 55 -8.29 -18.08 -17.78
CA ASP A 55 -9.67 -17.62 -17.54
C ASP A 55 -9.71 -16.15 -17.07
N LEU A 56 -8.58 -15.66 -16.56
CA LEU A 56 -8.39 -14.25 -16.19
C LEU A 56 -7.85 -13.41 -17.36
N CYS A 57 -7.55 -13.99 -18.52
CA CYS A 57 -7.13 -13.22 -19.68
C CYS A 57 -8.35 -12.62 -20.39
N HIS A 58 -8.86 -11.53 -19.82
CA HIS A 58 -10.05 -10.86 -20.30
C HIS A 58 -9.68 -9.52 -20.92
N CYS A 59 -9.85 -9.42 -22.24
CA CYS A 59 -9.69 -8.18 -22.98
C CYS A 59 -10.78 -8.09 -24.03
N THR A 60 -11.63 -7.07 -23.91
CA THR A 60 -12.72 -6.82 -24.88
C THR A 60 -12.17 -6.49 -26.26
N ASP A 61 -11.08 -5.71 -26.31
CA ASP A 61 -10.37 -5.35 -27.53
C ASP A 61 -8.95 -5.91 -27.49
N LYS A 62 -8.69 -6.96 -28.28
CA LYS A 62 -7.37 -7.58 -28.37
C LYS A 62 -6.32 -6.62 -28.94
N SER A 63 -6.68 -5.61 -29.71
CA SER A 63 -5.71 -4.65 -30.24
C SER A 63 -5.16 -3.70 -29.17
N LYS A 64 -5.89 -3.51 -28.06
CA LYS A 64 -5.55 -2.61 -26.95
C LYS A 64 -5.27 -3.35 -25.63
N CYS A 65 -5.12 -4.65 -25.69
CA CYS A 65 -5.00 -5.51 -24.52
C CYS A 65 -3.57 -5.55 -24.00
N ASP A 66 -3.28 -4.91 -22.88
CA ASP A 66 -1.91 -4.90 -22.35
C ASP A 66 -1.60 -6.07 -21.39
N LEU A 67 -2.55 -6.99 -21.18
CA LEU A 67 -2.33 -8.18 -20.37
C LEU A 67 -1.24 -9.08 -20.97
N VAL A 68 -0.30 -9.49 -20.13
CA VAL A 68 0.71 -10.50 -20.48
C VAL A 68 0.10 -11.87 -20.30
N CYS A 69 -0.55 -12.39 -21.35
CA CYS A 69 -1.26 -13.67 -21.31
C CYS A 69 -0.99 -14.55 -22.55
N ARG A 70 -0.99 -15.87 -22.36
CA ARG A 70 -0.70 -16.85 -23.43
C ARG A 70 -1.74 -16.86 -24.56
N SER A 71 -2.98 -16.42 -24.28
CA SER A 71 -4.02 -16.25 -25.30
C SER A 71 -3.73 -15.13 -26.31
N ARG A 72 -2.67 -14.34 -26.08
CA ARG A 72 -2.09 -13.38 -27.04
C ARG A 72 -0.61 -13.71 -27.28
N PRO A 73 -0.29 -14.76 -28.06
CA PRO A 73 1.06 -15.33 -28.11
C PRO A 73 2.13 -14.32 -28.56
N THR A 74 1.86 -13.48 -29.56
CA THR A 74 2.82 -12.48 -30.04
C THR A 74 3.15 -11.44 -28.96
N HIS A 75 2.12 -10.89 -28.30
CA HIS A 75 2.30 -9.91 -27.22
C HIS A 75 2.98 -10.54 -26.01
N PHE A 76 2.57 -11.75 -25.62
CA PHE A 76 3.20 -12.50 -24.54
C PHE A 76 4.69 -12.71 -24.78
N VAL A 77 5.08 -13.20 -25.97
CA VAL A 77 6.49 -13.42 -26.32
C VAL A 77 7.27 -12.11 -26.31
N GLN A 78 6.70 -11.02 -26.83
CA GLN A 78 7.33 -9.69 -26.80
C GLN A 78 7.61 -9.25 -25.36
N ARG A 79 6.62 -9.33 -24.47
CA ARG A 79 6.74 -8.92 -23.06
C ARG A 79 7.71 -9.80 -22.28
N VAL A 80 7.69 -11.11 -22.51
CA VAL A 80 8.67 -12.03 -21.89
C VAL A 80 10.09 -11.72 -22.36
N ARG A 81 10.30 -11.43 -23.66
CA ARG A 81 11.62 -11.06 -24.19
C ARG A 81 12.11 -9.73 -23.65
N GLU A 82 11.21 -8.73 -23.56
CA GLU A 82 11.51 -7.39 -23.03
C GLU A 82 12.14 -7.43 -21.63
N VAL A 83 11.66 -8.32 -20.75
CA VAL A 83 12.22 -8.48 -19.40
C VAL A 83 13.20 -9.65 -19.27
N GLY A 84 13.50 -10.33 -20.37
CA GLY A 84 14.44 -11.47 -20.41
C GLY A 84 13.96 -12.70 -19.64
N GLY A 85 12.65 -12.97 -19.59
CA GLY A 85 12.06 -14.07 -18.80
C GLY A 85 11.30 -13.59 -17.57
N LEU A 86 10.43 -14.45 -17.03
CA LEU A 86 9.50 -14.12 -15.94
C LEU A 86 10.04 -14.43 -14.54
N ASP A 87 11.24 -15.01 -14.42
CA ASP A 87 11.91 -15.19 -13.13
C ASP A 87 12.91 -14.08 -12.84
N LEU A 88 13.49 -14.10 -11.64
CA LEU A 88 14.41 -13.07 -11.17
C LEU A 88 15.89 -13.39 -11.41
N HIS A 89 16.24 -14.51 -12.07
CA HIS A 89 17.62 -15.01 -12.06
C HIS A 89 18.60 -14.13 -12.86
N ASN A 90 18.14 -13.50 -13.95
CA ASN A 90 18.97 -12.68 -14.85
C ASN A 90 18.89 -11.18 -14.52
N VAL A 91 18.30 -10.79 -13.39
CA VAL A 91 18.50 -9.42 -12.89
C VAL A 91 20.00 -9.27 -12.56
N ALA A 92 20.65 -8.22 -13.03
CA ALA A 92 22.08 -8.04 -12.75
C ALA A 92 22.34 -7.89 -11.24
N ARG A 93 23.47 -8.40 -10.75
CA ARG A 93 24.00 -7.98 -9.44
C ARG A 93 24.48 -6.54 -9.55
N THR A 94 24.45 -5.84 -8.43
CA THR A 94 24.85 -4.44 -8.35
C THR A 94 25.89 -4.27 -7.26
N THR A 95 26.72 -3.24 -7.37
CA THR A 95 27.58 -2.82 -6.28
C THR A 95 26.70 -2.31 -5.14
N PRO A 96 26.89 -2.75 -3.88
CA PRO A 96 26.13 -2.23 -2.75
C PRO A 96 26.25 -0.70 -2.67
N VAL A 97 25.10 -0.03 -2.68
CA VAL A 97 25.02 1.43 -2.45
C VAL A 97 24.48 1.66 -1.06
N VAL A 98 25.22 2.42 -0.25
CA VAL A 98 24.86 2.68 1.15
C VAL A 98 23.59 3.53 1.20
N SER A 99 22.55 2.99 1.85
CA SER A 99 21.32 3.76 2.13
C SER A 99 21.54 4.71 3.31
N PRO A 100 21.02 5.96 3.25
CA PRO A 100 21.16 6.90 4.33
C PRO A 100 20.38 6.45 5.56
N ILE A 101 20.72 7.05 6.71
CA ILE A 101 19.93 6.83 7.91
C ILE A 101 18.69 7.74 7.89
N LEU A 102 17.54 7.19 7.49
CA LEU A 102 16.24 7.85 7.58
C LEU A 102 15.63 7.81 8.99
N PRO A 103 14.86 8.85 9.38
CA PRO A 103 14.03 8.84 10.59
C PRO A 103 12.84 7.89 10.44
N GLU A 104 12.13 7.62 11.54
CA GLU A 104 10.94 6.75 11.54
C GLU A 104 9.77 7.35 10.75
N VAL A 105 9.68 8.68 10.70
CA VAL A 105 8.62 9.39 9.98
C VAL A 105 9.27 10.43 9.08
N VAL A 106 9.00 10.35 7.79
CA VAL A 106 9.42 11.32 6.78
C VAL A 106 8.19 11.94 6.17
N SER A 107 8.06 13.27 6.28
CA SER A 107 6.95 14.02 5.67
C SER A 107 7.02 13.93 4.15
N PHE A 108 5.89 13.59 3.53
CA PHE A 108 5.74 13.55 2.08
C PHE A 108 5.21 14.89 1.57
N ILE A 109 6.00 15.55 0.72
CA ILE A 109 5.68 16.85 0.14
C ILE A 109 5.35 16.66 -1.34
N ASP A 110 4.08 16.84 -1.71
CA ASP A 110 3.63 16.60 -3.09
C ASP A 110 3.96 17.79 -4.02
N HIS A 111 3.83 19.03 -3.56
CA HIS A 111 4.14 20.23 -4.36
C HIS A 111 4.30 21.50 -3.51
N LYS A 112 4.75 22.60 -4.11
CA LYS A 112 4.88 23.91 -3.44
C LYS A 112 3.61 24.75 -3.31
N TYR A 113 2.54 24.46 -4.06
CA TYR A 113 1.38 25.36 -4.11
C TYR A 113 0.75 25.64 -2.73
N SER A 114 0.23 26.87 -2.57
CA SER A 114 -0.30 27.43 -1.32
C SER A 114 0.71 27.64 -0.19
N ARG A 115 2.02 27.55 -0.47
CA ARG A 115 3.12 27.78 0.48
C ARG A 115 4.05 28.87 0.00
N ILE A 116 4.53 29.69 0.93
CA ILE A 116 5.51 30.76 0.67
C ILE A 116 6.82 30.58 1.45
N GLU A 117 6.87 29.64 2.40
CA GLU A 117 8.09 29.31 3.13
C GLU A 117 8.62 27.94 2.74
N MET A 118 9.93 27.76 2.90
CA MET A 118 10.56 26.45 2.78
C MET A 118 10.13 25.55 3.94
N PHE A 119 9.66 24.33 3.62
CA PHE A 119 9.39 23.32 4.63
C PHE A 119 10.69 22.82 5.25
N GLN A 120 10.87 23.11 6.54
CA GLN A 120 12.06 22.78 7.31
C GLN A 120 12.00 21.32 7.82
N SER A 121 12.86 20.46 7.27
CA SER A 121 13.07 19.08 7.70
C SER A 121 14.39 18.56 7.17
N SER A 122 15.13 17.79 7.96
CA SER A 122 16.40 17.18 7.53
C SER A 122 16.22 16.07 6.49
N VAL A 123 15.01 15.49 6.41
CA VAL A 123 14.65 14.49 5.40
C VAL A 123 13.24 14.78 4.90
N VAL A 124 13.04 14.74 3.58
CA VAL A 124 11.71 14.90 2.96
C VAL A 124 11.49 13.85 1.87
N ALA A 125 10.24 13.39 1.74
CA ALA A 125 9.85 12.50 0.68
C ALA A 125 9.12 13.26 -0.43
N LEU A 126 9.46 12.99 -1.69
CA LEU A 126 8.87 13.62 -2.87
C LEU A 126 8.31 12.56 -3.83
N PRO A 127 7.24 12.86 -4.59
CA PRO A 127 6.75 11.98 -5.64
C PRO A 127 7.71 11.96 -6.83
N LEU A 128 8.20 10.78 -7.21
CA LEU A 128 9.09 10.56 -8.34
C LEU A 128 8.59 11.26 -9.62
N TYR A 129 7.32 11.08 -9.93
CA TYR A 129 6.71 11.53 -11.19
C TYR A 129 6.44 13.04 -11.26
N ARG A 130 6.73 13.80 -10.20
CA ARG A 130 6.77 15.28 -10.26
C ARG A 130 8.19 15.84 -10.35
N VAL A 131 9.20 15.00 -10.13
CA VAL A 131 10.62 15.30 -10.38
C VAL A 131 10.96 15.05 -11.85
N ILE A 132 10.23 14.14 -12.52
CA ILE A 132 10.53 13.70 -13.88
C ILE A 132 9.45 14.13 -14.85
N ASP A 133 9.88 14.70 -15.97
CA ASP A 133 9.05 14.93 -17.14
C ASP A 133 8.96 13.61 -17.94
N LEU A 134 7.90 12.83 -17.69
CA LEU A 134 7.65 11.57 -18.40
C LEU A 134 7.34 11.76 -19.89
N ALA A 135 7.03 12.98 -20.35
CA ALA A 135 6.80 13.25 -21.77
C ALA A 135 8.11 13.56 -22.50
N LYS A 136 9.02 14.27 -21.83
CA LYS A 136 10.34 14.64 -22.38
C LYS A 136 11.46 13.68 -21.98
N ALA A 137 11.14 12.64 -21.22
CA ALA A 137 12.07 11.63 -20.72
C ALA A 137 13.31 12.26 -20.04
N LYS A 138 13.08 13.22 -19.15
CA LYS A 138 14.15 13.94 -18.43
C LYS A 138 13.71 14.41 -17.06
N VAL A 139 14.67 14.72 -16.19
CA VAL A 139 14.38 15.40 -14.92
C VAL A 139 13.94 16.85 -15.20
N HIS A 140 13.01 17.38 -14.40
CA HIS A 140 12.51 18.76 -14.54
C HIS A 140 13.53 19.83 -14.15
N VAL A 141 14.58 19.46 -13.44
CA VAL A 141 15.56 20.37 -12.80
C VAL A 141 16.98 19.89 -13.10
N HIS A 142 17.94 20.81 -13.00
CA HIS A 142 19.35 20.59 -13.32
C HIS A 142 20.28 20.63 -12.10
N SER A 143 19.79 21.11 -10.95
CA SER A 143 20.58 21.21 -9.71
C SER A 143 19.77 20.82 -8.46
N ARG A 144 20.48 20.56 -7.37
CA ARG A 144 19.89 20.29 -6.05
C ARG A 144 19.07 21.48 -5.54
N ASP A 145 19.51 22.70 -5.81
CA ASP A 145 18.82 23.93 -5.41
C ASP A 145 17.52 24.11 -6.19
N GLU A 146 17.54 23.89 -7.51
CA GLU A 146 16.31 23.92 -8.32
C GLU A 146 15.30 22.86 -7.85
N LEU A 147 15.77 21.68 -7.41
CA LEU A 147 14.90 20.67 -6.81
C LEU A 147 14.28 21.14 -5.50
N ALA A 148 15.06 21.77 -4.62
CA ALA A 148 14.58 22.36 -3.37
C ALA A 148 13.50 23.42 -3.65
N ASP A 149 13.77 24.35 -4.57
CA ASP A 149 12.88 25.44 -4.93
C ASP A 149 11.58 24.94 -5.58
N ARG A 150 11.66 23.90 -6.42
CA ARG A 150 10.49 23.30 -7.07
C ARG A 150 9.47 22.79 -6.05
N PHE A 151 9.94 22.23 -4.94
CA PHE A 151 9.09 21.67 -3.89
C PHE A 151 8.99 22.53 -2.64
N HIS A 152 9.70 23.65 -2.58
CA HIS A 152 9.79 24.53 -1.41
C HIS A 152 10.13 23.74 -0.13
N VAL A 153 11.27 23.06 -0.18
CA VAL A 153 11.87 22.25 0.90
C VAL A 153 13.31 22.69 1.12
N SER A 154 13.89 22.36 2.26
CA SER A 154 15.27 22.74 2.55
C SER A 154 16.29 22.18 1.55
N GLY A 155 17.30 22.99 1.19
CA GLY A 155 18.38 22.61 0.26
C GLY A 155 19.32 21.54 0.83
N ASP A 156 19.49 21.51 2.15
CA ASP A 156 20.30 20.53 2.88
C ASP A 156 19.55 19.21 3.20
N ALA A 157 18.24 19.16 2.94
CA ALA A 157 17.43 17.98 3.25
C ALA A 157 17.87 16.77 2.41
N THR A 158 17.92 15.60 3.04
CA THR A 158 18.00 14.33 2.32
C THR A 158 16.68 14.06 1.60
N ILE A 159 16.75 13.86 0.28
CA ILE A 159 15.56 13.62 -0.55
C ILE A 159 15.29 12.11 -0.68
N VAL A 160 14.08 11.69 -0.34
CA VAL A 160 13.55 10.35 -0.63
C VAL A 160 12.56 10.44 -1.79
N LEU A 161 12.85 9.79 -2.92
CA LEU A 161 11.92 9.72 -4.05
C LEU A 161 11.03 8.47 -3.94
N SER A 162 9.73 8.69 -3.81
CA SER A 162 8.73 7.63 -3.82
C SER A 162 8.28 7.33 -5.23
N GLY A 163 8.59 6.12 -5.71
CA GLY A 163 8.07 5.53 -6.95
C GLY A 163 6.61 5.07 -6.90
N VAL A 164 5.91 5.23 -5.76
CA VAL A 164 4.48 4.89 -5.65
C VAL A 164 3.60 5.97 -6.27
N ASP A 165 2.79 5.61 -7.27
CA ASP A 165 1.75 6.49 -7.85
C ASP A 165 0.66 5.66 -8.58
N LYS A 166 -0.15 6.31 -9.43
CA LYS A 166 -1.14 5.67 -10.29
C LYS A 166 -0.46 4.91 -11.43
N ASP A 167 -1.04 3.78 -11.82
CA ASP A 167 -0.51 2.89 -12.87
C ASP A 167 -0.08 3.63 -14.13
N ARG A 168 -0.87 4.60 -14.62
CA ARG A 168 -0.51 5.36 -15.84
C ARG A 168 0.87 6.02 -15.81
N PHE A 169 1.37 6.41 -14.64
CA PHE A 169 2.69 7.03 -14.49
C PHE A 169 3.79 5.98 -14.35
N ILE A 170 3.49 4.89 -13.65
CA ILE A 170 4.36 3.73 -13.45
C ILE A 170 4.62 3.01 -14.78
N GLU A 171 3.57 2.77 -15.56
CA GLU A 171 3.66 2.16 -16.88
C GLU A 171 4.44 3.06 -17.84
N ARG A 172 4.16 4.37 -17.84
CA ARG A 172 4.91 5.33 -18.66
C ARG A 172 6.38 5.45 -18.29
N TRP A 173 6.77 5.21 -17.03
CA TRP A 173 8.18 5.11 -16.66
C TRP A 173 8.87 3.93 -17.35
N TRP A 174 8.19 2.78 -17.44
CA TRP A 174 8.72 1.60 -18.13
C TRP A 174 8.98 1.85 -19.62
N GLU A 175 8.16 2.71 -20.23
CA GLU A 175 8.27 3.07 -21.65
C GLU A 175 9.41 4.05 -21.95
N LEU A 176 10.06 4.63 -20.94
CA LEU A 176 11.13 5.61 -21.16
C LEU A 176 12.35 4.95 -21.82
N PRO A 177 12.86 5.51 -22.93
CA PRO A 177 13.98 4.92 -23.67
C PRO A 177 15.34 5.13 -23.01
N ASN A 178 15.44 6.03 -22.02
CA ASN A 178 16.69 6.51 -21.44
C ASN A 178 16.69 6.46 -19.90
N ARG A 179 15.99 5.49 -19.28
CA ARG A 179 15.88 5.34 -17.82
C ARG A 179 17.24 5.41 -17.11
N GLU A 180 18.26 4.75 -17.64
CA GLU A 180 19.62 4.79 -17.06
C GLU A 180 20.17 6.21 -16.94
N LYS A 181 19.96 7.05 -17.95
CA LYS A 181 20.39 8.45 -17.90
C LYS A 181 19.61 9.21 -16.84
N ILE A 182 18.29 9.02 -16.78
CA ILE A 182 17.45 9.67 -15.77
C ILE A 182 17.88 9.28 -14.36
N LEU A 183 18.17 8.00 -14.12
CA LEU A 183 18.65 7.50 -12.83
C LEU A 183 20.01 8.10 -12.46
N ARG A 184 20.94 8.24 -13.43
CA ARG A 184 22.20 8.98 -13.22
C ARG A 184 21.97 10.46 -12.91
N ASP A 185 21.05 11.11 -13.63
CA ASP A 185 20.70 12.52 -13.35
C ASP A 185 20.14 12.67 -11.92
N LEU A 186 19.28 11.74 -11.46
CA LEU A 186 18.78 11.73 -10.08
C LEU A 186 19.90 11.51 -9.06
N HIS A 187 20.90 10.69 -9.36
CA HIS A 187 22.06 10.50 -8.50
C HIS A 187 22.87 11.80 -8.38
N LEU A 188 23.12 12.48 -9.51
CA LEU A 188 23.83 13.77 -9.55
C LEU A 188 23.07 14.89 -8.83
N LEU A 189 21.74 14.80 -8.73
CA LEU A 189 20.92 15.71 -7.93
C LEU A 189 21.01 15.45 -6.42
N GLY A 190 21.77 14.45 -5.97
CA GLY A 190 21.94 14.14 -4.55
C GLY A 190 20.71 13.48 -3.92
N VAL A 191 19.93 12.71 -4.70
CA VAL A 191 18.82 11.92 -4.14
C VAL A 191 19.37 10.89 -3.14
N GLY A 192 18.88 10.95 -1.91
CA GLY A 192 19.37 10.10 -0.81
C GLY A 192 18.77 8.70 -0.81
N LEU A 193 17.51 8.53 -1.25
CA LEU A 193 16.93 7.21 -1.43
C LEU A 193 15.89 7.23 -2.56
N PHE A 194 15.94 6.24 -3.45
CA PHE A 194 14.92 5.99 -4.47
C PHE A 194 14.13 4.74 -4.09
N THR A 195 12.79 4.79 -4.05
CA THR A 195 11.98 3.57 -4.00
C THR A 195 11.57 3.18 -5.41
N THR A 196 11.78 1.93 -5.81
CA THR A 196 11.37 1.50 -7.15
C THR A 196 9.86 1.68 -7.40
N PRO A 197 9.44 1.95 -8.64
CA PRO A 197 8.04 1.96 -9.03
C PRO A 197 7.30 0.68 -8.60
N ASN A 198 6.10 0.83 -8.06
CA ASN A 198 5.31 -0.28 -7.51
C ASN A 198 4.39 -0.91 -8.57
N TYR A 199 4.97 -1.55 -9.60
CA TYR A 199 4.17 -2.24 -10.62
C TYR A 199 3.13 -3.16 -9.99
N SER A 200 1.87 -2.96 -10.39
CA SER A 200 0.71 -3.58 -9.75
C SER A 200 0.65 -5.09 -9.99
N VAL A 201 0.39 -5.86 -8.92
CA VAL A 201 0.08 -7.29 -9.00
C VAL A 201 -1.39 -7.50 -8.66
N LEU A 202 -2.22 -7.52 -9.70
CA LEU A 202 -3.68 -7.59 -9.59
C LEU A 202 -4.18 -9.02 -9.44
N THR A 203 -5.36 -9.17 -8.86
CA THR A 203 -6.01 -10.47 -8.58
C THR A 203 -6.85 -10.98 -9.76
N ASP A 204 -7.28 -10.09 -10.62
CA ASP A 204 -8.13 -10.38 -11.77
C ASP A 204 -7.36 -10.52 -13.09
N VAL A 205 -6.03 -10.59 -13.04
CA VAL A 205 -5.18 -10.80 -14.22
C VAL A 205 -4.49 -12.17 -14.20
N PRO A 206 -4.02 -12.67 -15.37
CA PRO A 206 -3.22 -13.89 -15.44
C PRO A 206 -1.95 -13.78 -14.60
N ARG A 207 -1.49 -14.90 -14.04
CA ARG A 207 -0.28 -14.92 -13.20
C ARG A 207 0.98 -14.49 -13.95
N THR A 208 1.04 -14.71 -15.27
CA THR A 208 2.13 -14.23 -16.13
C THR A 208 2.24 -12.70 -16.16
N ASP A 209 1.13 -11.99 -16.02
CA ASP A 209 1.09 -10.54 -15.90
C ASP A 209 1.70 -10.06 -14.58
N ASN A 210 1.33 -10.73 -13.48
CA ASN A 210 1.92 -10.47 -12.17
C ASN A 210 3.43 -10.75 -12.13
N LEU A 211 3.88 -11.86 -12.71
CA LEU A 211 5.31 -12.19 -12.79
C LEU A 211 6.08 -11.14 -13.61
N TYR A 212 5.48 -10.66 -14.70
CA TYR A 212 6.03 -9.56 -15.51
C TYR A 212 6.16 -8.27 -14.68
N ALA A 213 5.13 -7.88 -13.92
CA ALA A 213 5.19 -6.73 -13.01
C ALA A 213 6.30 -6.88 -11.95
N ILE A 214 6.37 -8.03 -11.25
CA ILE A 214 7.41 -8.35 -10.26
C ILE A 214 8.81 -8.23 -10.87
N LYS A 215 8.99 -8.75 -12.08
CA LYS A 215 10.24 -8.69 -12.80
C LYS A 215 10.67 -7.24 -13.10
N ARG A 216 9.75 -6.38 -13.56
CA ARG A 216 10.03 -4.96 -13.84
C ARG A 216 10.47 -4.19 -12.59
N ILE A 217 9.91 -4.53 -11.42
CA ILE A 217 10.36 -3.96 -10.14
C ILE A 217 11.84 -4.29 -9.90
N ALA A 218 12.22 -5.57 -10.02
CA ALA A 218 13.59 -6.01 -9.78
C ALA A 218 14.59 -5.46 -10.81
N LEU A 219 14.19 -5.35 -12.09
CA LEU A 219 15.01 -4.73 -13.12
C LEU A 219 15.24 -3.24 -12.83
N THR A 220 14.18 -2.49 -12.51
CA THR A 220 14.31 -1.06 -12.16
C THR A 220 15.18 -0.86 -10.92
N TRP A 221 15.09 -1.75 -9.93
CA TRP A 221 15.97 -1.73 -8.75
C TRP A 221 17.44 -1.87 -9.15
N ALA A 222 17.75 -2.81 -10.04
CA ALA A 222 19.11 -3.03 -10.51
C ALA A 222 19.62 -1.86 -11.36
N GLU A 223 18.78 -1.33 -12.26
CA GLU A 223 19.09 -0.12 -13.06
C GLU A 223 19.46 1.07 -12.14
N ALA A 224 18.65 1.33 -11.11
CA ALA A 224 18.87 2.44 -10.18
C ALA A 224 20.14 2.25 -9.34
N SER A 225 20.32 1.05 -8.79
CA SER A 225 21.50 0.73 -7.97
C SER A 225 22.79 0.80 -8.79
N ASN A 226 22.78 0.34 -10.05
CA ASN A 226 23.92 0.45 -10.97
C ASN A 226 24.22 1.90 -11.38
N ALA A 227 23.22 2.79 -11.35
CA ALA A 227 23.43 4.22 -11.53
C ALA A 227 24.02 4.92 -10.28
N GLY A 228 24.29 4.18 -9.20
CA GLY A 228 24.82 4.72 -7.95
C GLY A 228 23.76 5.28 -7.00
N LEU A 229 22.47 5.07 -7.27
CA LEU A 229 21.39 5.51 -6.38
C LEU A 229 21.21 4.53 -5.22
N PRO A 230 21.22 5.01 -3.96
CA PRO A 230 20.69 4.22 -2.87
C PRO A 230 19.23 3.90 -3.16
N THR A 231 18.90 2.62 -3.25
CA THR A 231 17.60 2.17 -3.76
C THR A 231 16.92 1.17 -2.83
N ALA A 232 15.69 1.47 -2.45
CA ALA A 232 14.80 0.54 -1.77
C ALA A 232 14.05 -0.34 -2.79
N LEU A 233 14.22 -1.66 -2.68
CA LEU A 233 13.53 -2.64 -3.52
C LEU A 233 12.05 -2.74 -3.11
N HIS A 234 11.13 -2.34 -3.98
CA HIS A 234 9.71 -2.51 -3.69
C HIS A 234 9.31 -3.98 -3.71
N ILE A 235 8.68 -4.47 -2.65
CA ILE A 235 8.20 -5.85 -2.59
C ILE A 235 6.72 -5.83 -2.90
N ASN A 236 6.35 -6.17 -4.14
CA ASN A 236 4.95 -6.41 -4.49
C ASN A 236 4.73 -7.90 -4.70
N ALA A 237 3.62 -8.43 -4.18
CA ALA A 237 3.34 -9.87 -4.19
C ALA A 237 1.83 -10.11 -4.11
N ARG A 238 1.35 -11.11 -4.84
CA ARG A 238 -0.05 -11.57 -4.77
C ARG A 238 -0.18 -12.84 -3.95
N THR A 239 0.77 -13.76 -4.09
CA THR A 239 0.73 -15.10 -3.49
C THR A 239 1.91 -15.34 -2.54
N GLU A 240 1.84 -16.40 -1.72
CA GLU A 240 2.97 -16.82 -0.89
C GLU A 240 4.19 -17.22 -1.74
N ARG A 241 3.96 -17.75 -2.94
CA ARG A 241 5.03 -18.07 -3.88
C ARG A 241 5.77 -16.82 -4.35
N ASP A 242 5.08 -15.69 -4.54
CA ASP A 242 5.72 -14.42 -4.87
C ASP A 242 6.67 -13.97 -3.74
N TYR A 243 6.26 -14.10 -2.49
CA TYR A 243 7.12 -13.84 -1.34
C TYR A 243 8.31 -14.80 -1.25
N ALA A 244 8.10 -16.09 -1.51
CA ALA A 244 9.18 -17.08 -1.57
C ALA A 244 10.22 -16.70 -2.65
N ASN A 245 9.78 -16.27 -3.83
CA ASN A 245 10.67 -15.80 -4.88
C ASN A 245 11.47 -14.56 -4.46
N TRP A 246 10.85 -13.62 -3.73
CA TRP A 246 11.55 -12.47 -3.16
C TRP A 246 12.57 -12.87 -2.10
N ILE A 247 12.23 -13.82 -1.21
CA ILE A 247 13.15 -14.37 -0.21
C ILE A 247 14.38 -14.97 -0.90
N ASP A 248 14.18 -15.85 -1.89
CA ASP A 248 15.26 -16.48 -2.65
C ASP A 248 16.15 -15.44 -3.35
N PHE A 249 15.55 -14.39 -3.89
CA PHE A 249 16.26 -13.29 -4.54
C PHE A 249 17.11 -12.48 -3.55
N ILE A 250 16.53 -12.06 -2.43
CA ILE A 250 17.18 -11.20 -1.43
C ILE A 250 18.25 -11.97 -0.64
N ALA A 251 18.02 -13.25 -0.33
CA ALA A 251 18.96 -14.10 0.38
C ALA A 251 20.29 -14.23 -0.37
N LYS A 252 20.23 -14.28 -1.71
CA LYS A 252 21.40 -14.37 -2.58
C LYS A 252 22.07 -13.00 -2.82
N ARG A 253 21.48 -11.88 -2.41
CA ARG A 253 21.90 -10.52 -2.78
C ARG A 253 22.13 -9.64 -1.56
N GLN A 254 23.37 -9.64 -1.08
CA GLN A 254 23.80 -8.81 0.05
C GLN A 254 23.63 -7.31 -0.23
N GLU A 255 23.68 -6.93 -1.51
CA GLU A 255 23.47 -5.57 -1.99
C GLU A 255 22.04 -5.03 -1.73
N VAL A 256 21.03 -5.89 -1.52
CA VAL A 256 19.66 -5.45 -1.16
C VAL A 256 19.59 -5.20 0.35
N THR A 257 19.61 -3.95 0.81
CA THR A 257 19.62 -3.63 2.26
C THR A 257 18.34 -2.94 2.75
N THR A 258 17.63 -2.28 1.83
CA THR A 258 16.40 -1.54 2.12
C THR A 258 15.28 -2.06 1.22
N LEU A 259 14.12 -2.33 1.81
CA LEU A 259 12.89 -2.69 1.10
C LEU A 259 11.93 -1.50 1.07
N ALA A 260 11.02 -1.50 0.10
CA ALA A 260 9.87 -0.60 0.07
C ALA A 260 8.56 -1.40 0.02
N PHE A 261 7.51 -0.91 0.65
CA PHE A 261 6.18 -1.52 0.57
C PHE A 261 5.08 -0.47 0.66
N GLU A 262 3.98 -0.71 -0.06
CA GLU A 262 2.82 0.17 -0.05
C GLU A 262 1.56 -0.54 0.41
N PHE A 263 0.87 0.09 1.38
CA PHE A 263 -0.40 -0.34 1.95
C PHE A 263 -1.52 0.69 1.68
N ALA A 264 -1.32 1.66 0.78
CA ALA A 264 -2.36 2.65 0.50
C ALA A 264 -3.39 2.16 -0.53
N THR A 265 -3.07 1.08 -1.26
CA THR A 265 -3.98 0.40 -2.21
C THR A 265 -4.48 -0.96 -1.67
N GLY A 266 -4.76 -1.93 -2.56
CA GLY A 266 -5.38 -3.23 -2.23
C GLY A 266 -4.72 -3.98 -1.07
N CYS A 267 -3.39 -3.87 -0.92
CA CYS A 267 -2.63 -4.48 0.18
C CYS A 267 -3.03 -3.96 1.57
N GLY A 268 -3.59 -2.74 1.64
CA GLY A 268 -4.07 -2.12 2.88
C GLY A 268 -5.51 -2.45 3.27
N GLN A 269 -6.22 -3.26 2.48
CA GLN A 269 -7.59 -3.63 2.82
C GLN A 269 -7.64 -4.39 4.15
N PRO A 270 -8.64 -4.12 5.02
CA PRO A 270 -8.70 -4.71 6.36
C PRO A 270 -8.57 -6.23 6.40
N GLU A 271 -9.08 -6.93 5.39
CA GLU A 271 -9.08 -8.37 5.27
C GLU A 271 -7.75 -8.94 4.73
N ARG A 272 -6.89 -8.11 4.12
CA ARG A 272 -5.64 -8.55 3.47
C ARG A 272 -4.36 -8.02 4.11
N ILE A 273 -4.43 -6.89 4.81
CA ILE A 273 -3.25 -6.24 5.40
C ILE A 273 -2.50 -7.14 6.37
N ASP A 274 -3.20 -7.88 7.24
CA ASP A 274 -2.57 -8.76 8.23
C ASP A 274 -1.86 -9.95 7.55
N TRP A 275 -2.36 -10.44 6.41
CA TRP A 275 -1.66 -11.44 5.60
C TRP A 275 -0.34 -10.90 5.05
N HIS A 276 -0.34 -9.71 4.42
CA HIS A 276 0.90 -9.10 3.91
C HIS A 276 1.91 -8.82 5.02
N LEU A 277 1.46 -8.40 6.20
CA LEU A 277 2.35 -8.18 7.36
C LEU A 277 3.01 -9.47 7.81
N ASN A 278 2.26 -10.56 7.90
CA ASN A 278 2.80 -11.88 8.25
C ASN A 278 3.83 -12.34 7.20
N GLN A 279 3.55 -12.15 5.91
CA GLN A 279 4.47 -12.50 4.84
C GLN A 279 5.74 -11.64 4.87
N LEU A 280 5.64 -10.34 5.14
CA LEU A 280 6.79 -9.45 5.29
C LEU A 280 7.63 -9.79 6.53
N GLY A 281 6.99 -10.12 7.66
CA GLY A 281 7.68 -10.59 8.87
C GLY A 281 8.38 -11.92 8.65
N HIS A 282 7.74 -12.86 7.94
CA HIS A 282 8.35 -14.12 7.52
C HIS A 282 9.56 -13.87 6.62
N LEU A 283 9.42 -13.02 5.60
CA LEU A 283 10.52 -12.64 4.71
C LEU A 283 11.71 -12.10 5.51
N ALA A 284 11.49 -11.11 6.37
CA ALA A 284 12.55 -10.54 7.20
C ALA A 284 13.23 -11.58 8.11
N THR A 285 12.46 -12.52 8.66
CA THR A 285 12.99 -13.60 9.51
C THR A 285 13.84 -14.60 8.74
N GLN A 286 13.47 -14.90 7.48
CA GLN A 286 14.25 -15.80 6.62
C GLN A 286 15.57 -15.17 6.15
N ILE A 287 15.60 -13.84 5.99
CA ILE A 287 16.82 -13.12 5.65
C ILE A 287 17.66 -12.93 6.92
N LYS A 288 18.70 -13.76 7.08
CA LYS A 288 19.59 -13.80 8.27
C LYS A 288 20.55 -12.60 8.38
N ARG A 289 20.09 -11.39 8.06
CA ARG A 289 20.81 -10.12 8.19
C ARG A 289 19.82 -8.97 8.36
N PRO A 290 20.23 -7.85 8.98
CA PRO A 290 19.37 -6.69 9.15
C PRO A 290 18.84 -6.16 7.82
N LEU A 291 17.53 -5.94 7.74
CA LEU A 291 16.87 -5.24 6.64
C LEU A 291 16.11 -4.02 7.16
N ALA A 292 16.22 -2.90 6.44
CA ALA A 292 15.35 -1.75 6.65
C ALA A 292 14.14 -1.83 5.71
N ILE A 293 13.03 -1.20 6.09
CA ILE A 293 11.85 -1.07 5.23
C ILE A 293 11.29 0.37 5.26
N VAL A 294 10.99 0.89 4.07
CA VAL A 294 10.29 2.14 3.87
C VAL A 294 8.85 1.82 3.47
N VAL A 295 7.88 2.38 4.17
CA VAL A 295 6.46 2.08 3.95
C VAL A 295 5.64 3.32 3.64
N ARG A 296 4.64 3.15 2.79
CA ARG A 296 3.61 4.16 2.55
C ARG A 296 2.23 3.57 2.88
N GLY A 297 1.45 4.26 3.70
CA GLY A 297 0.17 3.74 4.21
C GLY A 297 0.34 2.72 5.35
N GLY A 298 -0.72 1.97 5.67
CA GLY A 298 -0.64 0.87 6.66
C GLY A 298 -0.34 1.29 8.10
N THR A 299 -0.55 2.56 8.42
CA THR A 299 -0.04 3.21 9.63
C THR A 299 -0.49 2.58 10.95
N ARG A 300 -1.62 1.86 10.96
CA ARG A 300 -2.16 1.16 12.14
C ARG A 300 -1.40 -0.12 12.50
N ARG A 301 -0.40 -0.50 11.72
CA ARG A 301 0.30 -1.79 11.82
C ARG A 301 1.83 -1.65 11.77
N LEU A 302 2.36 -0.42 11.85
CA LEU A 302 3.81 -0.17 11.83
C LEU A 302 4.55 -0.92 12.94
N ASN A 303 3.95 -1.06 14.12
CA ASN A 303 4.55 -1.79 15.24
C ASN A 303 4.84 -3.26 14.90
N VAL A 304 4.02 -3.90 14.05
CA VAL A 304 4.27 -5.28 13.62
C VAL A 304 5.55 -5.35 12.78
N LEU A 305 5.73 -4.41 11.84
CA LEU A 305 6.96 -4.36 11.03
C LEU A 305 8.20 -4.06 11.89
N ARG A 306 8.07 -3.20 12.92
CA ARG A 306 9.18 -2.85 13.83
C ARG A 306 9.71 -4.05 14.62
N GLN A 307 8.95 -5.14 14.75
CA GLN A 307 9.40 -6.37 15.39
C GLN A 307 10.33 -7.20 14.50
N HIS A 308 10.30 -6.99 13.19
CA HIS A 308 11.00 -7.84 12.21
C HIS A 308 12.09 -7.12 11.43
N PHE A 309 11.95 -5.81 11.21
CA PHE A 309 12.92 -5.02 10.46
C PHE A 309 13.82 -4.23 11.41
N SER A 310 15.11 -4.10 11.08
CA SER A 310 16.05 -3.31 11.87
C SER A 310 15.70 -1.83 11.90
N ARG A 311 14.93 -1.39 10.89
CA ARG A 311 14.35 -0.05 10.84
C ARG A 311 13.10 -0.01 9.98
N VAL A 312 12.11 0.76 10.43
CA VAL A 312 10.88 1.07 9.70
C VAL A 312 10.77 2.58 9.54
N THR A 313 10.67 3.05 8.29
CA THR A 313 10.43 4.46 7.97
C THR A 313 9.09 4.61 7.26
N LEU A 314 8.19 5.41 7.82
CA LEU A 314 6.92 5.80 7.20
C LEU A 314 7.12 7.03 6.32
N LEU A 315 6.76 6.92 5.04
CA LEU A 315 6.52 8.06 4.15
C LEU A 315 5.10 8.58 4.40
N GLU A 316 5.01 9.65 5.17
CA GLU A 316 3.77 10.15 5.76
C GLU A 316 3.10 11.17 4.84
N THR A 317 1.90 10.83 4.33
CA THR A 317 1.20 11.64 3.32
C THR A 317 -0.01 12.43 3.84
N GLU A 318 -0.51 12.10 5.03
CA GLU A 318 -1.68 12.77 5.59
C GLU A 318 -1.37 14.22 5.99
N SER A 319 -0.20 14.54 6.58
CA SER A 319 0.10 15.92 6.97
C SER A 319 -0.07 16.89 5.81
N PHE A 320 0.51 16.59 4.64
CA PHE A 320 0.40 17.44 3.47
C PHE A 320 -1.03 17.47 2.92
N SER A 321 -1.64 16.30 2.68
CA SER A 321 -2.98 16.24 2.08
C SER A 321 -4.09 16.84 2.96
N LYS A 322 -3.96 16.76 4.28
CA LYS A 322 -4.89 17.34 5.25
C LYS A 322 -4.69 18.83 5.40
N THR A 323 -3.45 19.31 5.34
CA THR A 323 -3.13 20.75 5.28
C THR A 323 -3.83 21.41 4.10
N LEU A 324 -3.75 20.83 2.89
CA LEU A 324 -4.44 21.37 1.71
C LEU A 324 -5.96 21.41 1.85
N ARG A 325 -6.54 20.53 2.68
CA ARG A 325 -7.96 20.52 3.04
C ARG A 325 -8.29 21.42 4.23
N ARG A 326 -7.35 22.26 4.65
CA ARG A 326 -7.45 23.17 5.80
C ARG A 326 -7.87 22.39 7.07
N GLN A 327 -7.19 21.27 7.31
CA GLN A 327 -7.39 20.44 8.50
C GLN A 327 -6.14 20.48 9.39
N ARG A 328 -6.35 20.61 10.69
CA ARG A 328 -5.32 20.64 11.73
C ARG A 328 -5.28 19.33 12.50
N ALA A 329 -4.10 18.74 12.60
CA ALA A 329 -3.83 17.55 13.39
C ALA A 329 -3.87 17.87 14.88
N TYR A 330 -4.42 16.95 15.65
CA TYR A 330 -4.31 16.94 17.11
C TYR A 330 -4.36 15.50 17.62
N ILE A 331 -3.79 15.26 18.80
CA ILE A 331 -3.88 13.97 19.50
C ILE A 331 -5.03 14.12 20.51
N SER A 332 -6.05 13.27 20.41
CA SER A 332 -7.18 13.27 21.34
C SER A 332 -6.75 12.82 22.74
N ALA A 333 -7.58 13.10 23.76
CA ALA A 333 -7.36 12.58 25.12
C ALA A 333 -7.24 11.04 25.17
N SER A 334 -7.87 10.35 24.23
CA SER A 334 -7.73 8.89 24.06
C SER A 334 -6.44 8.45 23.34
N GLY A 335 -5.46 9.35 23.16
CA GLY A 335 -4.20 9.08 22.48
C GLY A 335 -4.33 8.77 20.99
N LYS A 336 -5.36 9.28 20.28
CA LYS A 336 -5.54 9.01 18.84
C LYS A 336 -5.26 10.25 18.01
N LEU A 337 -4.57 10.07 16.88
CA LEU A 337 -4.47 11.11 15.87
C LEU A 337 -5.84 11.43 15.27
N LYS A 338 -6.20 12.71 15.29
CA LYS A 338 -7.46 13.26 14.79
C LYS A 338 -7.20 14.54 14.01
N TRP A 339 -8.20 14.92 13.22
CA TRP A 339 -8.16 16.08 12.32
C TRP A 339 -9.38 16.96 12.59
N ALA A 340 -9.16 18.25 12.81
CA ALA A 340 -10.20 19.26 12.95
C ALA A 340 -10.18 20.21 11.76
N LYS A 341 -11.31 20.82 11.42
CA LYS A 341 -11.33 21.93 10.45
C LYS A 341 -10.53 23.10 11.05
N SER A 342 -9.71 23.72 10.21
CA SER A 342 -8.90 24.89 10.53
C SER A 342 -8.97 25.84 9.33
N PRO A 343 -10.17 26.41 9.06
CA PRO A 343 -10.36 27.27 7.91
C PRO A 343 -9.41 28.46 7.99
N THR A 344 -8.85 28.83 6.84
CA THR A 344 -8.01 30.00 6.68
C THR A 344 -8.65 30.88 5.61
N PRO A 345 -8.51 32.22 5.68
CA PRO A 345 -8.94 33.09 4.61
C PRO A 345 -8.30 32.72 3.26
N GLU A 346 -8.96 33.13 2.18
CA GLU A 346 -8.44 32.94 0.82
C GLU A 346 -7.09 33.66 0.65
N GLY A 347 -6.19 33.08 -0.14
CA GLY A 347 -4.84 33.61 -0.35
C GLY A 347 -3.86 33.39 0.81
N ILE A 348 -4.33 33.02 2.01
CA ILE A 348 -3.45 32.80 3.15
C ILE A 348 -2.65 31.50 2.98
N PRO A 349 -1.30 31.57 3.12
CA PRO A 349 -0.43 30.41 3.00
C PRO A 349 -0.75 29.31 4.02
N VAL A 350 -0.34 28.08 3.73
CA VAL A 350 -0.54 26.93 4.62
C VAL A 350 0.71 26.54 5.42
N ASP A 351 1.78 27.33 5.37
CA ASP A 351 3.10 26.96 5.90
C ASP A 351 3.07 26.58 7.39
N GLU A 352 2.49 27.42 8.24
CA GLU A 352 2.35 27.13 9.67
C GLU A 352 1.48 25.91 9.95
N LEU A 353 0.42 25.71 9.16
CA LEU A 353 -0.46 24.56 9.30
C LEU A 353 0.26 23.26 8.90
N LEU A 354 1.08 23.30 7.85
CA LEU A 354 1.88 22.15 7.43
C LEU A 354 2.94 21.80 8.48
N ALA A 355 3.68 22.79 8.97
CA ALA A 355 4.69 22.60 10.01
C ALA A 355 4.08 22.00 11.28
N HIS A 356 2.93 22.53 11.74
CA HIS A 356 2.18 21.97 12.86
C HIS A 356 1.74 20.53 12.60
N ASN A 357 1.12 20.27 11.45
CA ASN A 357 0.62 18.94 11.12
C ASN A 357 1.75 17.91 11.08
N ALA A 358 2.86 18.22 10.41
CA ALA A 358 4.02 17.35 10.34
C ALA A 358 4.59 17.05 11.74
N ALA A 359 4.70 18.06 12.60
CA ALA A 359 5.21 17.89 13.97
C ALA A 359 4.30 17.00 14.83
N ILE A 360 2.98 17.23 14.79
CA ILE A 360 2.01 16.42 15.56
C ILE A 360 1.95 14.98 15.06
N VAL A 361 1.94 14.76 13.76
CA VAL A 361 1.89 13.42 13.18
C VAL A 361 3.17 12.64 13.47
N ARG A 362 4.33 13.29 13.34
CA ARG A 362 5.62 12.71 13.73
C ARG A 362 5.61 12.27 15.19
N ARG A 363 5.26 13.19 16.11
CA ARG A 363 5.13 12.89 17.54
C ARG A 363 4.20 11.70 17.80
N PHE A 364 3.08 11.61 17.08
CA PHE A 364 2.14 10.50 17.26
C PHE A 364 2.74 9.13 16.91
N TYR A 365 3.46 9.02 15.78
CA TYR A 365 4.03 7.74 15.34
C TYR A 365 5.33 7.35 16.03
N GLU A 366 6.12 8.33 16.48
CA GLU A 366 7.38 8.11 17.22
C GLU A 366 7.15 7.87 18.72
N ALA A 367 6.01 8.29 19.28
CA ALA A 367 5.74 8.10 20.71
C ALA A 367 5.49 6.63 21.12
N HIS A 368 5.55 5.66 20.18
CA HIS A 368 5.38 4.22 20.43
C HIS A 368 4.16 3.90 21.31
N ILE A 369 3.09 4.70 21.23
CA ILE A 369 1.91 4.55 22.08
C ILE A 369 1.19 3.28 21.63
N ASP A 370 1.36 2.20 22.40
CA ASP A 370 0.49 1.06 22.28
C ASP A 370 -0.94 1.53 22.53
N PRO A 371 -1.86 1.32 21.58
CA PRO A 371 -3.25 1.67 21.84
C PRO A 371 -3.69 0.85 23.04
N ALA A 372 -4.07 1.54 24.12
CA ALA A 372 -4.58 0.90 25.34
C ALA A 372 -5.56 -0.21 24.95
N PRO A 373 -5.44 -1.41 25.58
CA PRO A 373 -6.25 -2.56 25.20
C PRO A 373 -7.71 -2.14 25.16
N LYS A 374 -8.35 -2.37 24.01
CA LYS A 374 -9.78 -2.12 23.89
C LYS A 374 -10.48 -3.06 24.85
N LEU A 375 -10.92 -2.57 26.01
CA LEU A 375 -11.97 -3.22 26.79
C LEU A 375 -13.19 -3.31 25.86
N ARG A 376 -13.34 -4.47 25.21
CA ARG A 376 -14.57 -4.82 24.50
C ARG A 376 -15.64 -5.00 25.58
N ILE A 377 -16.38 -3.93 25.88
CA ILE A 377 -17.69 -4.08 26.51
C ILE A 377 -18.52 -4.87 25.49
N PRO A 378 -18.98 -6.09 25.81
CA PRO A 378 -19.82 -6.85 24.91
C PRO A 378 -21.08 -6.01 24.65
N ARG A 379 -21.23 -5.48 23.43
CA ARG A 379 -22.54 -5.04 22.99
C ARG A 379 -23.36 -6.32 22.86
N LEU A 380 -24.31 -6.52 23.77
CA LEU A 380 -25.42 -7.44 23.59
C LEU A 380 -26.09 -7.07 22.27
N ILE A 381 -25.71 -7.76 21.20
CA ILE A 381 -26.43 -7.74 19.94
C ILE A 381 -27.70 -8.53 20.25
N ALA A 382 -28.79 -7.81 20.53
CA ALA A 382 -30.12 -8.38 20.44
C ALA A 382 -30.30 -8.87 19.00
N ARG A 383 -30.10 -10.18 18.78
CA ARG A 383 -30.46 -10.84 17.53
C ARG A 383 -31.94 -10.61 17.32
N ARG A 384 -32.31 -9.74 16.37
CA ARG A 384 -33.67 -9.78 15.80
C ARG A 384 -33.79 -11.13 15.11
N ALA A 385 -34.63 -12.00 15.67
CA ALA A 385 -34.99 -13.28 15.09
C ALA A 385 -35.58 -13.07 13.69
N ALA A 386 -35.21 -13.95 12.76
CA ALA A 386 -35.82 -14.03 11.44
C ALA A 386 -37.32 -14.32 11.59
N TYR A 387 -38.14 -13.58 10.84
CA TYR A 387 -39.57 -13.80 10.72
C TYR A 387 -39.86 -15.28 10.43
N ARG A 388 -40.67 -15.90 11.29
CA ARG A 388 -41.42 -17.13 11.01
C ARG A 388 -42.89 -16.85 11.29
N ASP A 389 -43.69 -17.28 10.34
CA ASP A 389 -45.13 -17.08 10.30
C ASP A 389 -45.87 -17.70 11.52
N ASN A 390 -46.79 -16.89 12.06
CA ASN A 390 -48.15 -17.30 12.43
C ASN A 390 -48.39 -18.35 13.51
N GLN A 391 -47.83 -18.22 14.72
CA GLN A 391 -48.45 -18.76 15.95
C GLN A 391 -48.24 -17.82 17.15
N SER A 392 -49.35 -17.43 17.77
CA SER A 392 -49.42 -16.78 19.08
C SER A 392 -48.88 -17.69 20.16
N ILE A 393 -47.98 -17.19 21.03
CA ILE A 393 -47.83 -17.53 22.45
C ILE A 393 -46.71 -16.63 23.03
N GLN A 394 -47.08 -15.71 23.91
CA GLN A 394 -46.15 -15.23 24.94
C GLN A 394 -46.04 -16.31 26.03
N PRO A 395 -44.87 -16.45 26.67
CA PRO A 395 -44.92 -16.38 28.12
C PRO A 395 -43.88 -15.42 28.71
N SER A 396 -44.35 -14.74 29.74
CA SER A 396 -43.64 -13.88 30.68
C SER A 396 -42.50 -14.60 31.39
N LEU A 397 -41.40 -13.87 31.62
CA LEU A 397 -40.24 -14.35 32.38
C LEU A 397 -39.96 -13.40 33.55
N LEU A 398 -40.99 -13.26 34.40
CA LEU A 398 -40.91 -12.66 35.75
C LEU A 398 -41.64 -13.56 36.78
N GLY A 399 -41.56 -14.87 36.59
CA GLY A 399 -41.76 -15.84 37.67
C GLY A 399 -40.39 -16.29 38.17
N ASN A 400 -40.15 -16.18 39.47
CA ASN A 400 -38.96 -16.66 40.20
C ASN A 400 -37.87 -15.63 40.53
N LEU A 401 -38.27 -14.47 41.07
CA LEU A 401 -37.42 -13.78 42.04
C LEU A 401 -38.20 -13.60 43.35
N HIS A 402 -37.94 -14.52 44.27
CA HIS A 402 -38.33 -14.42 45.67
C HIS A 402 -37.22 -13.66 46.40
N VAL A 403 -37.51 -12.45 46.88
CA VAL A 403 -36.65 -11.69 47.80
C VAL A 403 -37.56 -11.16 48.92
N PRO A 404 -37.27 -11.46 50.20
CA PRO A 404 -38.15 -11.12 51.30
C PRO A 404 -38.12 -9.61 51.58
N GLY A 405 -39.31 -9.06 51.82
CA GLY A 405 -39.52 -7.63 51.99
C GLY A 405 -39.09 -7.09 53.35
N GLN A 406 -38.65 -5.84 53.33
CA GLN A 406 -39.02 -4.87 54.37
C GLN A 406 -39.47 -3.59 53.66
N ALA A 407 -40.75 -3.27 53.82
CA ALA A 407 -41.34 -2.03 53.36
C ALA A 407 -40.99 -0.90 54.33
N ARG A 408 -40.68 0.28 53.78
CA ARG A 408 -41.22 1.55 54.29
C ARG A 408 -41.24 2.61 53.17
N PRO A 409 -42.28 3.47 53.13
CA PRO A 409 -42.67 4.26 51.96
C PRO A 409 -42.06 5.68 52.02
N VAL A 410 -42.15 6.44 50.92
CA VAL A 410 -42.52 7.88 50.89
C VAL A 410 -42.52 8.40 49.43
N PRO A 411 -43.39 9.36 49.08
CA PRO A 411 -44.07 9.46 47.79
C PRO A 411 -43.38 10.33 46.74
N THR A 412 -43.75 10.06 45.49
CA THR A 412 -43.58 10.93 44.33
C THR A 412 -44.46 12.16 44.45
N ASP A 413 -43.84 13.34 44.53
CA ASP A 413 -44.52 14.59 44.18
C ASP A 413 -43.99 15.08 42.82
N ARG A 414 -44.94 15.30 41.90
CA ARG A 414 -44.70 15.77 40.53
C ARG A 414 -45.46 17.07 40.37
N HIS A 415 -44.79 18.18 40.66
CA HIS A 415 -45.26 19.52 40.29
C HIS A 415 -44.18 20.22 39.48
N GLY A 416 -44.53 20.67 38.27
CA GLY A 416 -43.71 21.63 37.51
C GLY A 416 -43.38 21.34 36.05
N MET A 417 -44.08 20.42 35.35
CA MET A 417 -43.98 20.39 33.88
C MET A 417 -44.79 21.54 33.28
N ILE A 418 -44.08 22.54 32.74
CA ILE A 418 -44.61 23.49 31.76
C ILE A 418 -44.10 23.04 30.38
N SER A 419 -45.03 22.83 29.46
CA SER A 419 -44.77 22.53 28.05
C SER A 419 -45.23 23.70 27.17
N ALA A 420 -44.67 23.73 25.95
CA ALA A 420 -45.00 24.56 24.78
C ALA A 420 -44.13 25.84 24.63
N ALA A 421 -43.71 26.27 23.44
CA ALA A 421 -44.07 25.88 22.08
C ALA A 421 -42.90 26.18 21.12
N LYS A 422 -42.97 25.55 19.94
CA LYS A 422 -42.17 25.89 18.75
C LYS A 422 -42.66 27.21 18.14
N THR A 423 -41.71 28.07 17.78
CA THR A 423 -41.68 28.78 16.49
C THR A 423 -40.24 28.82 16.02
#